data_AF-A0A968UEV4-F1
#
_entry.id   AF-A0A968UEV4-F1
#
_cell.length_a   1.000
_cell.length_b   1.000
_cell.length_c   1.000
_cell.angle_alpha   90.00
_cell.angle_beta   90.00
_cell.angle_gamma   90.00
#
_symmetry.space_group_name_H-M   'P 1'
#
loop_
_entity.id
_entity.type
_entity.pdbx_description
1 polymer ?
#
loop_
_entity_poly.entity_id
_entity_poly.type
_entity_poly.pdbx_seq_one_letter_code
_entity_poly.pdbx_strand_id
1 'polypeptide(L)'
;MVAIPAGTFLMGSPEDEPQRYGSESPQHEVTVEAFFMGRYPITQAQWRTVAAWPQVERELNANPSRFKDDDRPVERVSWYDATEFCARLSAYTGREYRLPAEAEWEYACRAGTTTPFHFGETIATELANYRGTEWEEVGGSGSYGDGPKGEYREETTPVDHVEGANAFGLSDMHGNATFSRRAWERDRDRSHALPP
;
A
#
# COMPACT_ATOMS: atom_id res chain seq x y z
N MET A 1 -12.31 6.29 5.64
CA MET A 1 -11.71 6.95 4.45
C MET A 1 -11.18 8.31 4.88
N VAL A 2 -10.15 8.79 4.18
CA VAL A 2 -9.47 10.07 4.38
C VAL A 2 -9.53 10.84 3.06
N ALA A 3 -9.78 12.15 3.11
CA ALA A 3 -9.78 13.00 1.93
C ALA A 3 -8.34 13.38 1.56
N ILE A 4 -7.94 13.04 0.34
CA ILE A 4 -6.63 13.36 -0.22
C ILE A 4 -6.81 14.54 -1.18
N PRO A 5 -6.12 15.67 -0.97
CA PRO A 5 -6.27 16.85 -1.82
C PRO A 5 -5.70 16.58 -3.22
N ALA A 6 -6.17 17.35 -4.20
CA ALA A 6 -5.52 17.38 -5.51
C ALA A 6 -4.12 18.01 -5.38
N GLY A 7 -3.18 17.58 -6.23
CA GLY A 7 -1.86 18.18 -6.26
C GLY A 7 -0.94 17.56 -7.31
N THR A 8 0.22 18.17 -7.45
CA THR A 8 1.29 17.72 -8.34
C THR A 8 2.49 17.31 -7.49
N PHE A 9 3.12 16.19 -7.83
CA PHE A 9 4.32 15.71 -7.16
C PHE A 9 5.28 15.06 -8.15
N LEU A 10 6.52 14.87 -7.71
CA LEU A 10 7.53 14.14 -8.45
C LEU A 10 7.44 12.64 -8.10
N MET A 11 6.99 11.82 -9.04
CA MET A 11 6.84 10.38 -8.88
C MET A 11 8.15 9.66 -9.22
N GLY A 12 8.49 8.63 -8.46
CA GLY A 12 9.73 7.85 -8.59
C GLY A 12 10.87 8.32 -7.68
N SER A 13 12.00 7.61 -7.73
CA SER A 13 13.16 7.83 -6.86
C SER A 13 14.26 8.67 -7.56
N PRO A 14 14.96 9.59 -6.88
CA PRO A 14 16.20 10.22 -7.36
C PRO A 14 17.27 9.19 -7.76
N GLU A 15 18.22 9.57 -8.62
CA GLU A 15 19.25 8.64 -9.10
C GLU A 15 20.21 8.16 -8.01
N ASP A 16 20.42 8.99 -6.99
CA ASP A 16 21.30 8.76 -5.84
C ASP A 16 20.59 8.15 -4.63
N GLU A 17 19.29 7.88 -4.72
CA GLU A 17 18.53 7.25 -3.64
C GLU A 17 19.03 5.81 -3.35
N PRO A 18 19.37 5.47 -2.09
CA PRO A 18 19.79 4.12 -1.74
C PRO A 18 18.74 3.06 -2.05
N GLN A 19 19.19 1.86 -2.46
CA GLN A 19 18.34 0.68 -2.66
C GLN A 19 17.23 0.80 -3.72
N ARG A 20 17.22 1.89 -4.50
CA ARG A 20 16.28 2.09 -5.61
C ARG A 20 16.39 1.01 -6.70
N TYR A 21 15.29 0.75 -7.38
CA TYR A 21 15.25 -0.05 -8.60
C TYR A 21 15.22 0.83 -9.85
N GLY A 22 15.79 0.33 -10.95
CA GLY A 22 15.81 1.05 -12.23
C GLY A 22 14.42 1.36 -12.79
N SER A 23 13.41 0.58 -12.40
CA SER A 23 12.00 0.77 -12.75
C SER A 23 11.29 1.89 -11.96
N GLU A 24 12.00 2.58 -11.08
CA GLU A 24 11.55 3.79 -10.39
C GLU A 24 12.04 5.08 -11.07
N SER A 25 12.75 4.95 -12.21
CA SER A 25 13.23 6.05 -13.03
C SER A 25 12.57 6.08 -14.42
N PRO A 26 12.61 7.24 -15.10
CA PRO A 26 13.02 8.55 -14.57
C PRO A 26 11.95 9.13 -13.64
N GLN A 27 12.36 10.03 -12.74
CA GLN A 27 11.41 10.85 -12.02
C GLN A 27 10.62 11.73 -13.01
N HIS A 28 9.33 11.88 -12.76
CA HIS A 28 8.46 12.68 -13.63
C HIS A 28 7.32 13.29 -12.80
N GLU A 29 6.86 14.48 -13.22
CA GLU A 29 5.75 15.15 -12.55
C GLU A 29 4.43 14.46 -12.88
N VAL A 30 3.64 14.20 -11.84
CA VAL A 30 2.30 13.64 -11.96
C VAL A 30 1.34 14.52 -11.19
N THR A 31 0.20 14.84 -11.81
CA THR A 31 -0.91 15.55 -11.17
C THR A 31 -2.01 14.56 -10.85
N VAL A 32 -2.45 14.58 -9.59
CA VAL A 32 -3.50 13.71 -9.06
C VAL A 32 -4.68 14.60 -8.65
N GLU A 33 -5.88 14.21 -9.07
CA GLU A 33 -7.13 14.87 -8.65
C GLU A 33 -7.47 14.55 -7.20
N ALA A 34 -8.37 15.30 -6.57
CA ALA A 34 -8.78 15.00 -5.20
C ALA A 34 -9.57 13.68 -5.14
N PHE A 35 -9.28 12.85 -4.14
CA PHE A 35 -9.92 11.54 -3.97
C PHE A 35 -10.03 11.14 -2.50
N PHE A 36 -10.66 9.99 -2.22
CA PHE A 36 -10.70 9.41 -0.89
C PHE A 36 -9.91 8.10 -0.85
N MET A 37 -9.10 7.90 0.18
CA MET A 37 -8.35 6.65 0.41
C MET A 37 -8.73 6.02 1.77
N GLY A 38 -8.61 4.69 1.89
CA GLY A 38 -8.69 4.03 3.20
C GLY A 38 -7.61 4.57 4.13
N ARG A 39 -7.94 4.84 5.41
CA ARG A 39 -6.97 5.38 6.39
C ARG A 39 -5.80 4.42 6.61
N TYR A 40 -6.10 3.14 6.55
CA TYR A 40 -5.21 2.01 6.74
C TYR A 40 -5.67 0.88 5.80
N PRO A 41 -4.86 -0.18 5.60
CA PRO A 41 -5.25 -1.33 4.80
C PRO A 41 -6.55 -1.99 5.29
N ILE A 42 -7.31 -2.61 4.38
CA ILE A 42 -8.56 -3.28 4.75
C ILE A 42 -8.31 -4.34 5.82
N THR A 43 -9.05 -4.28 6.92
CA THR A 43 -8.94 -5.24 8.04
C THR A 43 -9.59 -6.57 7.71
N GLN A 44 -9.24 -7.63 8.42
CA GLN A 44 -9.88 -8.94 8.26
C GLN A 44 -11.37 -8.91 8.63
N ALA A 45 -11.77 -8.11 9.63
CA ALA A 45 -13.17 -7.92 9.98
C ALA A 45 -13.98 -7.25 8.84
N GLN A 46 -13.42 -6.20 8.23
CA GLN A 46 -14.03 -5.55 7.07
C GLN A 46 -14.10 -6.51 5.87
N TRP A 47 -13.01 -7.24 5.58
CA TRP A 47 -12.96 -8.23 4.52
C TRP A 47 -14.08 -9.27 4.64
N ARG A 48 -14.20 -9.92 5.81
CA ARG A 48 -15.24 -10.92 6.06
C ARG A 48 -16.65 -10.38 5.83
N THR A 49 -16.89 -9.15 6.27
CA THR A 49 -18.20 -8.50 6.11
C THR A 49 -18.58 -8.36 4.64
N VAL A 50 -17.67 -7.83 3.81
CA VAL A 50 -17.91 -7.64 2.37
C VAL A 50 -17.89 -8.96 1.61
N ALA A 51 -17.05 -9.92 2.00
CA ALA A 51 -17.00 -11.25 1.41
C ALA A 51 -18.30 -12.06 1.63
N ALA A 52 -19.09 -11.72 2.64
CA ALA A 52 -20.41 -12.31 2.88
C ALA A 52 -21.54 -11.66 2.07
N TRP A 53 -21.31 -10.52 1.43
CA TRP A 53 -22.31 -9.87 0.57
C TRP A 53 -22.48 -10.60 -0.77
N PRO A 54 -23.59 -10.35 -1.50
CA PRO A 54 -23.80 -10.97 -2.81
C PRO A 54 -22.60 -10.79 -3.73
N GLN A 55 -22.19 -11.89 -4.35
CA GLN A 55 -21.12 -11.89 -5.35
C GLN A 55 -21.48 -11.01 -6.55
N VAL A 56 -20.50 -10.24 -7.03
CA VAL A 56 -20.62 -9.48 -8.27
C VAL A 56 -19.96 -10.26 -9.42
N GLU A 57 -18.66 -10.49 -9.36
CA GLU A 57 -17.91 -11.19 -10.41
C GLU A 57 -17.37 -12.54 -9.97
N ARG A 58 -16.89 -12.65 -8.72
CA ARG A 58 -16.23 -13.87 -8.22
C ARG A 58 -16.45 -14.15 -6.74
N GLU A 59 -16.27 -15.41 -6.38
CA GLU A 59 -16.30 -15.84 -4.99
C GLU A 59 -15.08 -15.30 -4.24
N LEU A 60 -15.29 -14.88 -2.99
CA LEU A 60 -14.22 -14.45 -2.09
C LEU A 60 -14.06 -15.46 -0.96
N ASN A 61 -12.82 -15.91 -0.74
CA ASN A 61 -12.50 -16.59 0.51
C ASN A 61 -12.64 -15.59 1.66
N ALA A 62 -13.55 -15.84 2.59
CA ALA A 62 -13.79 -14.94 3.73
C ALA A 62 -12.62 -14.87 4.72
N ASN A 63 -11.73 -15.88 4.76
CA ASN A 63 -10.65 -15.96 5.75
C ASN A 63 -9.27 -16.27 5.12
N PRO A 64 -8.78 -15.47 4.16
CA PRO A 64 -7.60 -15.80 3.37
C PRO A 64 -6.28 -15.66 4.14
N SER A 65 -6.23 -14.80 5.16
CA SER A 65 -5.00 -14.41 5.84
C SER A 65 -4.37 -15.55 6.64
N ARG A 66 -3.05 -15.64 6.65
CA ARG A 66 -2.23 -16.46 7.54
C ARG A 66 -2.32 -16.00 8.99
N PHE A 67 -2.04 -14.72 9.25
CA PHE A 67 -2.04 -14.16 10.61
C PHE A 67 -3.47 -13.79 10.98
N LYS A 68 -3.96 -14.19 12.15
CA LYS A 68 -5.39 -14.11 12.49
C LYS A 68 -5.63 -13.10 13.59
N ASP A 69 -6.33 -12.04 13.25
CA ASP A 69 -6.92 -11.07 14.18
C ASP A 69 -7.90 -10.18 13.39
N ASP A 70 -8.91 -9.65 14.04
CA ASP A 70 -9.95 -8.83 13.40
C ASP A 70 -9.41 -7.50 12.90
N ASP A 71 -8.48 -6.90 13.65
CA ASP A 71 -7.90 -5.59 13.38
C ASP A 71 -6.61 -5.66 12.56
N ARG A 72 -6.14 -6.86 12.20
CA ARG A 72 -5.00 -7.03 11.28
C ARG A 72 -5.43 -6.77 9.84
N PRO A 73 -4.50 -6.32 8.97
CA PRO A 73 -4.77 -6.21 7.55
C PRO A 73 -5.10 -7.58 6.96
N VAL A 74 -6.00 -7.62 5.98
CA VAL A 74 -6.23 -8.81 5.17
C VAL A 74 -5.03 -9.01 4.25
N GLU A 75 -4.41 -10.20 4.33
CA GLU A 75 -3.38 -10.65 3.39
C GLU A 75 -3.75 -11.99 2.75
N ARG A 76 -2.93 -12.44 1.78
CA ARG A 76 -3.18 -13.58 0.88
C ARG A 76 -4.41 -13.40 -0.02
N VAL A 77 -4.69 -12.16 -0.40
CA VAL A 77 -5.69 -11.82 -1.41
C VAL A 77 -5.00 -11.49 -2.73
N SER A 78 -5.58 -11.91 -3.85
CA SER A 78 -5.13 -11.50 -5.17
C SER A 78 -5.69 -10.13 -5.56
N TRP A 79 -5.13 -9.51 -6.60
CA TRP A 79 -5.68 -8.26 -7.15
C TRP A 79 -7.17 -8.41 -7.50
N TYR A 80 -7.54 -9.55 -8.10
CA TYR A 80 -8.93 -9.83 -8.48
C TYR A 80 -9.88 -9.93 -7.28
N ASP A 81 -9.38 -10.44 -6.15
CA ASP A 81 -10.18 -10.55 -4.95
C ASP A 81 -10.39 -9.15 -4.36
N ALA A 82 -9.36 -8.30 -4.41
CA ALA A 82 -9.45 -6.91 -3.98
C ALA A 82 -10.36 -6.07 -4.90
N THR A 83 -10.38 -6.32 -6.21
CA THR A 83 -11.33 -5.66 -7.13
C THR A 83 -12.76 -6.13 -6.90
N GLU A 84 -12.98 -7.41 -6.66
CA GLU A 84 -14.30 -7.94 -6.29
C GLU A 84 -14.78 -7.35 -4.96
N PHE A 85 -13.91 -7.22 -3.96
CA PHE A 85 -14.23 -6.53 -2.71
C PHE A 85 -14.70 -5.09 -2.99
N CYS A 86 -14.00 -4.34 -3.84
CA CYS A 86 -14.38 -2.99 -4.24
C CYS A 86 -15.72 -2.98 -5.00
N ALA A 87 -15.97 -3.95 -5.89
CA ALA A 87 -17.22 -4.07 -6.63
C ALA A 87 -18.42 -4.34 -5.70
N ARG A 88 -18.28 -5.27 -4.75
CA ARG A 88 -19.31 -5.54 -3.72
C ARG A 88 -19.56 -4.32 -2.84
N LEU A 89 -18.50 -3.62 -2.42
CA LEU A 89 -18.63 -2.40 -1.64
C LEU A 89 -19.32 -1.29 -2.41
N SER A 90 -19.04 -1.18 -3.70
CA SER A 90 -19.70 -0.21 -4.57
C SER A 90 -21.18 -0.51 -4.74
N ALA A 91 -21.52 -1.78 -5.02
CA ALA A 91 -22.90 -2.22 -5.16
C ALA A 91 -23.72 -2.02 -3.88
N TYR A 92 -23.13 -2.28 -2.71
CA TYR A 92 -23.81 -2.14 -1.43
C TYR A 92 -24.05 -0.68 -1.02
N THR A 93 -23.07 0.20 -1.26
CA THR A 93 -23.11 1.59 -0.79
C THR A 93 -23.68 2.58 -1.81
N GLY A 94 -23.78 2.18 -3.09
CA GLY A 94 -24.14 3.06 -4.20
C GLY A 94 -23.08 4.11 -4.53
N ARG A 95 -21.83 3.93 -4.06
CA ARG A 95 -20.69 4.81 -4.35
C ARG A 95 -19.61 4.03 -5.06
N GLU A 96 -18.79 4.69 -5.86
CA GLU A 96 -17.67 4.02 -6.50
C GLU A 96 -16.52 3.79 -5.52
N TYR A 97 -16.11 2.53 -5.37
CA TYR A 97 -14.89 2.11 -4.69
C TYR A 97 -14.01 1.36 -5.68
N ARG A 98 -12.72 1.64 -5.63
CA ARG A 98 -11.70 0.98 -6.44
C ARG A 98 -10.38 0.94 -5.67
N LEU A 99 -9.45 0.15 -6.19
CA LEU A 99 -8.05 0.29 -5.80
C LEU A 99 -7.52 1.66 -6.24
N PRO A 100 -6.61 2.28 -5.47
CA PRO A 100 -5.92 3.48 -5.96
C PRO A 100 -5.19 3.17 -7.27
N ALA A 101 -4.75 4.18 -8.00
CA ALA A 101 -3.72 4.09 -9.03
C ALA A 101 -2.32 4.08 -8.37
N GLU A 102 -1.26 3.65 -9.09
CA GLU A 102 0.11 3.65 -8.55
C GLU A 102 0.52 5.07 -8.14
N ALA A 103 0.24 6.06 -9.01
CA ALA A 103 0.46 7.47 -8.75
C ALA A 103 -0.34 8.01 -7.56
N GLU A 104 -1.61 7.59 -7.41
CA GLU A 104 -2.44 7.99 -6.26
C GLU A 104 -1.88 7.43 -4.96
N TRP A 105 -1.42 6.18 -4.97
CA TRP A 105 -0.81 5.54 -3.81
C TRP A 105 0.51 6.21 -3.43
N GLU A 106 1.41 6.47 -4.39
CA GLU A 106 2.70 7.11 -4.10
C GLU A 106 2.51 8.57 -3.64
N TYR A 107 1.63 9.34 -4.30
CA TYR A 107 1.28 10.69 -3.88
C TYR A 107 0.76 10.72 -2.44
N ALA A 108 -0.16 9.81 -2.14
CA ALA A 108 -0.75 9.69 -0.81
C ALA A 108 0.27 9.20 0.23
N CYS A 109 1.19 8.32 -0.15
CA CYS A 109 2.27 7.80 0.70
C CYS A 109 3.23 8.91 1.11
N ARG A 110 3.72 9.68 0.12
CA ARG A 110 4.64 10.81 0.32
C ARG A 110 4.02 11.94 1.11
N ALA A 111 2.73 12.22 0.90
CA ALA A 111 2.01 13.30 1.59
C ALA A 111 2.77 14.64 1.63
N GLY A 112 3.44 14.97 0.52
CA GLY A 112 4.23 16.20 0.35
C GLY A 112 5.73 16.09 0.63
N THR A 113 6.23 14.94 1.09
CA THR A 113 7.68 14.73 1.24
C THR A 113 8.33 14.33 -0.09
N THR A 114 9.62 14.64 -0.22
CA THR A 114 10.47 14.22 -1.35
C THR A 114 11.52 13.18 -0.94
N THR A 115 11.53 12.81 0.34
CA THR A 115 12.42 11.81 0.92
C THR A 115 11.92 10.40 0.64
N PRO A 116 12.76 9.35 0.81
CA PRO A 116 12.36 7.95 0.59
C PRO A 116 11.16 7.52 1.43
N PHE A 117 11.05 8.03 2.66
CA PHE A 117 9.91 7.81 3.55
C PHE A 117 9.24 9.12 3.91
N HIS A 118 7.94 9.10 4.22
CA HIS A 118 7.29 10.28 4.81
C HIS A 118 7.82 10.62 6.22
N PHE A 119 8.63 9.73 6.81
CA PHE A 119 9.37 9.94 8.04
C PHE A 119 10.74 10.64 7.85
N GLY A 120 11.22 10.76 6.60
CA GLY A 120 12.52 11.35 6.25
C GLY A 120 13.41 10.40 5.45
N GLU A 121 14.73 10.57 5.59
CA GLU A 121 15.77 9.84 4.84
C GLU A 121 15.93 8.38 5.26
N THR A 122 15.44 8.01 6.44
CA THR A 122 15.55 6.66 7.01
C THR A 122 14.25 6.27 7.69
N ILE A 123 14.13 5.00 8.03
CA ILE A 123 12.99 4.45 8.75
C ILE A 123 13.48 3.49 9.84
N ALA A 124 12.72 3.43 10.93
CA ALA A 124 12.97 2.54 12.06
C ALA A 124 11.79 1.58 12.22
N THR A 125 12.03 0.38 12.78
CA THR A 125 11.00 -0.66 12.92
C THR A 125 9.92 -0.32 13.96
N GLU A 126 10.13 0.74 14.72
CA GLU A 126 9.16 1.36 15.63
C GLU A 126 8.13 2.21 14.88
N LEU A 127 8.47 2.69 13.67
CA LEU A 127 7.62 3.54 12.83
C LEU A 127 6.92 2.77 11.71
N ALA A 128 7.44 1.59 11.35
CA ALA A 128 6.82 0.70 10.37
C ALA A 128 7.14 -0.76 10.67
N ASN A 129 6.23 -1.65 10.32
CA ASN A 129 6.45 -3.08 10.43
C ASN A 129 7.12 -3.63 9.15
N TYR A 130 8.45 -3.79 9.19
CA TYR A 130 9.27 -4.39 8.13
C TYR A 130 10.42 -5.20 8.76
N ARG A 131 11.20 -5.91 7.94
CA ARG A 131 12.39 -6.65 8.42
C ARG A 131 13.58 -5.70 8.54
N GLY A 132 13.80 -5.12 9.73
CA GLY A 132 14.95 -4.26 10.03
C GLY A 132 16.22 -4.99 10.51
N THR A 133 16.24 -6.32 10.45
CA THR A 133 17.36 -7.17 10.91
C THR A 133 18.37 -7.46 9.79
N GLU A 134 19.59 -7.84 10.18
CA GLU A 134 20.58 -8.37 9.24
C GLU A 134 20.12 -9.68 8.59
N TRP A 135 20.55 -9.88 7.35
CA TRP A 135 20.28 -11.07 6.55
C TRP A 135 21.55 -11.90 6.52
N GLU A 136 21.85 -12.55 7.66
CA GLU A 136 23.11 -13.27 7.91
C GLU A 136 23.48 -14.26 6.81
N GLU A 137 22.48 -14.92 6.21
CA GLU A 137 22.67 -15.93 5.16
C GLU A 137 23.19 -15.35 3.83
N VAL A 138 22.91 -14.08 3.54
CA VAL A 138 23.23 -13.43 2.26
C VAL A 138 24.10 -12.18 2.42
N GLY A 139 24.49 -11.83 3.65
CA GLY A 139 25.36 -10.69 3.94
C GLY A 139 24.74 -9.34 3.58
N GLY A 140 23.44 -9.16 3.84
CA GLY A 140 22.72 -7.91 3.61
C GLY A 140 22.14 -7.33 4.89
N SER A 141 21.82 -6.03 4.90
CA SER A 141 21.17 -5.37 6.03
C SER A 141 19.71 -5.04 5.73
N GLY A 142 18.83 -5.26 6.71
CA GLY A 142 17.43 -4.86 6.64
C GLY A 142 17.19 -3.39 6.99
N SER A 143 18.18 -2.67 7.54
CA SER A 143 18.08 -1.23 7.74
C SER A 143 18.22 -0.49 6.40
N TYR A 144 17.48 0.60 6.24
CA TYR A 144 17.58 1.44 5.05
C TYR A 144 18.66 2.52 5.26
N GLY A 145 19.64 2.58 4.36
CA GLY A 145 20.76 3.53 4.44
C GLY A 145 21.47 3.47 5.80
N ASP A 146 21.68 4.64 6.41
CA ASP A 146 22.23 4.80 7.76
C ASP A 146 21.17 4.68 8.88
N GLY A 147 19.98 4.18 8.55
CA GLY A 147 18.88 3.97 9.49
C GLY A 147 19.21 2.93 10.57
N PRO A 148 18.48 2.95 11.70
CA PRO A 148 18.72 2.02 12.79
C PRO A 148 18.35 0.59 12.37
N LYS A 149 19.11 -0.37 12.90
CA LYS A 149 18.68 -1.78 12.89
C LYS A 149 17.49 -1.92 13.83
N GLY A 150 16.63 -2.86 13.48
CA GLY A 150 15.37 -3.02 14.17
C GLY A 150 14.95 -4.48 14.32
N GLU A 151 13.69 -4.66 14.68
CA GLU A 151 13.04 -5.95 14.85
C GLU A 151 12.59 -6.54 13.51
N TYR A 152 12.45 -7.86 13.44
CA TYR A 152 11.62 -8.50 12.44
C TYR A 152 10.52 -9.26 13.15
N ARG A 153 9.29 -8.75 13.07
CA ARG A 153 8.15 -9.29 13.84
C ARG A 153 7.62 -10.61 13.29
N GLU A 154 7.99 -10.99 12.07
CA GLU A 154 7.55 -12.22 11.38
C GLU A 154 6.03 -12.38 11.20
N GLU A 155 5.25 -11.37 11.58
CA GLU A 155 3.81 -11.28 11.42
C GLU A 155 3.37 -9.85 11.07
N THR A 156 2.12 -9.72 10.61
CA THR A 156 1.46 -8.41 10.53
C THR A 156 1.32 -7.81 11.92
N THR A 157 0.88 -6.57 12.03
CA THR A 157 0.37 -5.98 13.28
C THR A 157 -1.06 -5.50 13.03
N PRO A 158 -1.86 -5.25 14.07
CA PRO A 158 -3.10 -4.50 13.90
C PRO A 158 -2.86 -3.24 13.06
N VAL A 159 -3.85 -2.82 12.28
CA VAL A 159 -3.77 -1.56 11.54
C VAL A 159 -3.63 -0.38 12.52
N ASP A 160 -2.92 0.67 12.13
CA ASP A 160 -2.67 1.86 12.97
C ASP A 160 -1.96 1.52 14.29
N HIS A 161 -1.20 0.41 14.33
CA HIS A 161 -0.51 -0.06 15.55
C HIS A 161 0.74 0.76 15.88
N VAL A 162 1.50 1.16 14.86
CA VAL A 162 2.66 2.04 15.00
C VAL A 162 2.21 3.49 14.80
N GLU A 163 2.48 4.35 15.78
CA GLU A 163 2.17 5.77 15.67
C GLU A 163 3.01 6.39 14.55
N GLY A 164 2.35 6.94 13.53
CA GLY A 164 3.07 7.48 12.39
C GLY A 164 2.21 7.79 11.19
N ALA A 165 0.96 8.25 11.38
CA ALA A 165 0.17 8.70 10.25
C ALA A 165 0.90 9.84 9.52
N ASN A 166 0.93 9.80 8.19
CA ASN A 166 1.57 10.85 7.40
C ASN A 166 0.78 12.17 7.42
N ALA A 167 1.26 13.20 6.73
CA ALA A 167 0.62 14.53 6.74
C ALA A 167 -0.82 14.54 6.18
N PHE A 168 -1.22 13.52 5.41
CA PHE A 168 -2.60 13.34 4.97
C PHE A 168 -3.45 12.52 5.95
N GLY A 169 -2.85 11.92 6.98
CA GLY A 169 -3.53 11.12 7.99
C GLY A 169 -3.65 9.63 7.64
N LEU A 170 -2.81 9.13 6.73
CA LEU A 170 -2.74 7.71 6.35
C LEU A 170 -1.70 6.96 7.19
N SER A 171 -2.05 5.77 7.65
CA SER A 171 -1.20 4.89 8.46
C SER A 171 -0.72 3.68 7.67
N ASP A 172 0.34 3.02 8.14
CA ASP A 172 0.89 1.77 7.58
C ASP A 172 1.39 1.87 6.10
N MET A 173 1.74 3.06 5.62
CA MET A 173 2.15 3.27 4.21
C MET A 173 3.52 2.66 3.85
N HIS A 174 4.36 2.35 4.84
CA HIS A 174 5.74 1.85 4.65
C HIS A 174 5.97 0.42 5.18
N GLY A 175 4.91 -0.37 5.40
CA GLY A 175 5.08 -1.75 5.89
C GLY A 175 3.77 -2.47 6.22
N ASN A 176 3.85 -3.41 7.17
CA ASN A 176 2.74 -4.22 7.69
C ASN A 176 2.16 -5.24 6.69
N ALA A 177 1.61 -4.81 5.56
CA ALA A 177 1.15 -5.68 4.49
C ALA A 177 1.46 -5.09 3.11
N THR A 178 2.03 -5.90 2.21
CA THR A 178 2.37 -5.45 0.86
C THR A 178 1.15 -5.49 -0.07
N PHE A 179 0.96 -4.42 -0.84
CA PHE A 179 0.23 -4.47 -2.10
C PHE A 179 1.29 -4.61 -3.22
N SER A 180 1.58 -5.84 -3.64
CA SER A 180 2.73 -6.07 -4.54
C SER A 180 2.57 -5.36 -5.89
N ARG A 181 3.66 -4.81 -6.45
CA ARG A 181 3.73 -4.21 -7.80
C ARG A 181 3.17 -5.09 -8.93
N ARG A 182 3.18 -6.42 -8.79
CA ARG A 182 2.53 -7.35 -9.73
C ARG A 182 1.00 -7.20 -9.81
N ALA A 183 0.39 -6.64 -8.77
CA ALA A 183 -1.02 -6.26 -8.78
C ALA A 183 -1.27 -5.03 -9.69
N TRP A 184 -0.24 -4.19 -9.87
CA TRP A 184 -0.27 -2.92 -10.59
C TRP A 184 0.17 -3.02 -12.06
N GLU A 185 1.15 -3.86 -12.38
CA GLU A 185 1.65 -4.05 -13.76
C GLU A 185 0.56 -4.48 -14.75
N ARG A 186 -0.55 -5.01 -14.25
CA ARG A 186 -1.72 -5.37 -15.07
C ARG A 186 -2.59 -4.21 -15.55
N ASP A 187 -2.42 -3.04 -14.96
CA ASP A 187 -3.12 -1.81 -15.39
C ASP A 187 -2.43 -1.18 -16.61
N ARG A 188 -1.08 -1.25 -16.68
CA ARG A 188 -0.30 -0.77 -17.83
C ARG A 188 -0.64 -1.46 -19.15
N ASP A 189 -0.99 -2.74 -19.11
CA ASP A 189 -1.34 -3.51 -20.30
C ASP A 189 -2.75 -3.22 -20.83
N ARG A 190 -3.61 -2.52 -20.07
CA ARG A 190 -4.98 -2.18 -20.51
C ARG A 190 -5.15 -0.74 -20.98
N SER A 191 -4.26 0.18 -20.62
CA SER A 191 -4.30 1.57 -21.09
C SER A 191 -3.73 1.77 -22.51
N HIS A 192 -3.08 0.75 -23.09
CA HIS A 192 -2.55 0.78 -24.46
C HIS A 192 -3.45 0.11 -25.52
N ALA A 193 -4.62 -0.41 -25.13
CA ALA A 193 -5.58 -0.96 -26.09
C ALA A 193 -6.61 0.11 -26.50
N LEU A 194 -6.18 1.10 -27.30
CA LEU A 194 -7.12 1.85 -28.13
C LEU A 194 -7.58 0.92 -29.27
N PRO A 195 -8.89 0.70 -29.49
CA PRO A 195 -9.35 -0.08 -30.63
C PRO A 195 -9.14 0.70 -31.95
N PRO A 196 -8.97 0.00 -33.09
CA PRO A 196 -8.96 0.62 -34.42
C PRO A 196 -10.30 1.21 -34.82
#